data_AF-A0A961Q8I9-F1
#
_entry.id   AF-A0A961Q8I9-F1
#
_cell.length_a   1.000
_cell.length_b   1.000
_cell.length_c   1.000
_cell.angle_alpha   90.00
_cell.angle_beta   90.00
_cell.angle_gamma   90.00
#
_symmetry.space_group_name_H-M   'P 1'
#
loop_
_entity.id
_entity.type
_entity.pdbx_description
1 polymer ?
#
loop_
_entity_poly.entity_id
_entity_poly.type
_entity_poly.pdbx_seq_one_letter_code
_entity_poly.pdbx_strand_id
1 'polypeptide(L)'
;QNDLFDLGADLATPETGKPLGYEPLRIIASQVTALETAIDALNAAIAPLRSFVLPGGSPAAAHLHLARTVARRAERMVTELAGRDGEIVNPDAVRYLNRLSDYLFVASRAVNDNGARDVLWVPGANR
;
A
#
# COMPACT_ATOMS: atom_id res chain seq x y z
N GLN A 1 -5.73 2.66 9.15
CA GLN A 1 -4.90 2.04 10.21
C GLN A 1 -5.61 0.85 10.85
N ASN A 2 -6.92 0.88 11.13
CA ASN A 2 -7.67 -0.30 11.61
C ASN A 2 -7.48 -1.52 10.71
N ASP A 3 -7.68 -1.39 9.40
CA ASP A 3 -7.42 -2.49 8.44
C ASP A 3 -6.01 -3.11 8.54
N LEU A 4 -5.00 -2.37 8.99
CA LEU A 4 -3.65 -2.93 9.16
C LEU A 4 -3.56 -3.85 10.39
N PHE A 5 -4.41 -3.64 11.41
CA PHE A 5 -4.58 -4.58 12.50
C PHE A 5 -5.36 -5.81 12.06
N ASP A 6 -6.38 -5.64 11.23
CA ASP A 6 -7.13 -6.76 10.64
C ASP A 6 -6.21 -7.62 9.77
N LEU A 7 -5.36 -6.99 8.95
CA LEU A 7 -4.31 -7.65 8.18
C LEU A 7 -3.33 -8.40 9.07
N GLY A 8 -2.93 -7.80 10.20
CA GLY A 8 -2.07 -8.46 11.18
C GLY A 8 -2.71 -9.70 11.78
N ALA A 9 -3.99 -9.63 12.14
CA ALA A 9 -4.76 -10.75 12.66
C ALA A 9 -4.91 -11.88 11.62
N ASP A 10 -5.17 -11.51 10.36
CA ASP A 10 -5.27 -12.42 9.23
C ASP A 10 -3.96 -13.22 9.05
N LEU A 11 -2.83 -12.50 8.91
CA LEU A 11 -1.51 -13.10 8.73
C LEU A 11 -1.03 -13.92 9.93
N ALA A 12 -1.46 -13.56 11.15
CA ALA A 12 -1.11 -14.29 12.37
C ALA A 12 -2.00 -15.51 12.63
N THR A 13 -3.05 -15.74 11.83
CA THR A 13 -3.99 -16.85 11.99
C THR A 13 -3.96 -17.75 10.75
N PRO A 14 -3.02 -18.71 10.66
CA PRO A 14 -2.86 -19.56 9.48
C PRO A 14 -4.10 -20.38 9.16
N GLU A 15 -4.38 -20.59 7.88
CA GLU A 15 -5.41 -21.50 7.44
C GLU A 15 -4.88 -22.94 7.48
N THR A 16 -5.25 -23.67 8.53
CA THR A 16 -4.74 -25.03 8.80
C THR A 16 -5.71 -26.15 8.39
N GLY A 17 -6.83 -25.81 7.74
CA GLY A 17 -7.92 -26.73 7.44
C GLY A 17 -8.68 -27.26 8.68
N LYS A 18 -8.33 -26.79 9.88
CA LYS A 18 -9.00 -27.13 11.14
C LYS A 18 -10.02 -26.06 11.51
N PRO A 19 -11.18 -26.42 12.09
CA PRO A 19 -12.13 -25.44 12.59
C PRO A 19 -11.50 -24.59 13.68
N LEU A 20 -11.48 -23.27 13.47
CA LEU A 20 -11.25 -22.29 14.52
C LEU A 20 -12.62 -22.12 15.19
N GLY A 21 -12.74 -22.27 16.51
CA GLY A 21 -14.02 -22.16 17.22
C GLY A 21 -14.66 -20.76 17.22
N TYR A 22 -14.25 -19.90 16.28
CA TYR A 22 -14.65 -18.51 16.08
C TYR A 22 -14.43 -18.13 14.62
N GLU A 23 -15.12 -17.09 14.14
CA GLU A 23 -14.89 -16.54 12.81
C GLU A 23 -13.57 -15.75 12.79
N PRO A 24 -12.55 -16.16 12.00
CA PRO A 24 -11.29 -15.44 11.96
C PRO A 24 -11.45 -14.10 11.25
N LEU A 25 -10.73 -13.09 11.72
CA LEU A 25 -10.66 -11.80 11.04
C LEU A 25 -9.75 -11.93 9.81
N ARG A 26 -10.30 -11.59 8.64
CA ARG A 26 -9.62 -11.67 7.34
C ARG A 26 -9.74 -10.34 6.62
N ILE A 27 -8.71 -9.98 5.86
CA ILE A 27 -8.86 -8.92 4.86
C ILE A 27 -9.81 -9.41 3.78
N ILE A 28 -10.74 -8.54 3.39
CA ILE A 28 -11.75 -8.84 2.38
C ILE A 28 -11.62 -7.92 1.17
N ALA A 29 -12.09 -8.40 0.02
CA ALA A 29 -12.08 -7.66 -1.25
C ALA A 29 -12.64 -6.22 -1.16
N SER A 30 -13.65 -5.97 -0.33
CA SER A 30 -14.23 -4.61 -0.19
C SER A 30 -13.25 -3.60 0.44
N GLN A 31 -12.32 -4.04 1.31
CA GLN A 31 -11.26 -3.18 1.84
C GLN A 31 -10.25 -2.80 0.75
N VAL A 32 -9.98 -3.72 -0.20
CA VAL A 32 -9.15 -3.43 -1.39
C VAL A 32 -9.86 -2.42 -2.30
N THR A 33 -11.14 -2.65 -2.59
CA THR A 33 -11.95 -1.73 -3.42
C THR A 33 -12.08 -0.34 -2.79
N ALA A 34 -12.12 -0.25 -1.45
CA ALA A 34 -12.12 1.04 -0.76
C ALA A 34 -10.83 1.83 -1.01
N LEU A 35 -9.66 1.18 -1.03
CA LEU A 35 -8.39 1.82 -1.41
C LEU A 35 -8.39 2.28 -2.86
N GLU A 36 -8.89 1.45 -3.78
CA GLU A 36 -9.01 1.80 -5.21
C GLU A 36 -9.89 3.03 -5.42
N THR A 37 -11.05 3.07 -4.76
CA THR A 37 -11.96 4.23 -4.80
C THR A 37 -11.30 5.48 -4.24
N ALA A 38 -10.55 5.35 -3.14
CA ALA A 38 -9.84 6.47 -2.53
C ALA A 38 -8.69 6.99 -3.41
N ILE A 39 -7.99 6.08 -4.12
CA ILE A 39 -6.98 6.44 -5.12
C ILE A 39 -7.61 7.28 -6.22
N ASP A 40 -8.70 6.82 -6.82
CA ASP A 40 -9.38 7.53 -7.91
C ASP A 40 -9.84 8.93 -7.48
N ALA A 41 -10.42 9.04 -6.28
CA ALA A 41 -10.87 10.31 -5.73
C ALA A 41 -9.74 11.33 -5.55
N LEU A 42 -8.58 10.90 -5.00
CA LEU A 42 -7.42 11.79 -4.83
C LEU A 42 -6.77 12.13 -6.17
N ASN A 43 -6.68 11.17 -7.08
CA ASN A 43 -5.98 11.33 -8.35
C ASN A 43 -6.73 12.25 -9.33
N ALA A 44 -8.05 12.40 -9.17
CA ALA A 44 -8.89 13.24 -10.03
C ALA A 44 -8.43 14.71 -10.14
N ALA A 45 -7.83 15.25 -9.07
CA ALA A 45 -7.34 16.63 -9.03
C ALA A 45 -5.82 16.78 -9.30
N ILE A 46 -5.12 15.67 -9.57
CA ILE A 46 -3.67 15.64 -9.70
C ILE A 46 -3.28 15.59 -11.17
N ALA A 47 -2.37 16.49 -11.59
CA ALA A 47 -1.88 16.50 -12.96
C ALA A 47 -1.10 15.20 -13.29
N PRO A 48 -1.17 14.71 -14.54
CA PRO A 48 -0.43 13.54 -14.99
C PRO A 48 1.07 13.67 -14.72
N LEU A 49 1.68 12.57 -14.27
CA LEU A 49 3.09 12.52 -13.92
C LEU A 49 3.96 12.38 -15.18
N ARG A 50 5.04 13.16 -15.27
CA ARG A 50 5.94 13.18 -16.46
C ARG A 50 7.33 12.57 -16.20
N SER A 51 7.68 12.32 -14.94
CA SER A 51 8.92 11.65 -14.51
C SER A 51 8.69 11.03 -13.13
N PHE A 52 9.61 10.20 -12.64
CA PHE A 52 9.53 9.71 -11.26
C PHE A 52 9.59 10.86 -10.24
N VAL A 53 8.89 10.69 -9.12
CA VAL A 53 8.94 11.62 -7.99
C VAL A 53 10.03 11.17 -7.02
N LEU A 54 10.94 12.07 -6.68
CA LEU A 54 11.87 11.91 -5.58
C LEU A 54 11.14 12.14 -4.25
N PRO A 55 11.23 11.21 -3.27
CA PRO A 55 10.55 11.36 -1.99
C PRO A 55 10.93 12.66 -1.27
N GLY A 56 9.96 13.54 -1.03
CA GLY A 56 10.18 14.84 -0.40
C GLY A 56 8.98 15.77 -0.51
N GLY A 57 9.24 17.08 -0.64
CA GLY A 57 8.19 18.10 -0.73
C GLY A 57 7.79 18.62 0.65
N SER A 58 6.49 18.63 0.94
CA SER A 58 5.98 18.96 2.28
C SER A 58 6.34 17.89 3.32
N PRO A 59 6.39 18.22 4.63
CA PRO A 59 6.60 17.20 5.67
C PRO A 59 5.59 16.06 5.61
N ALA A 60 4.33 16.34 5.28
CA ALA A 60 3.30 15.31 5.14
C ALA A 60 3.59 14.37 3.95
N ALA A 61 3.96 14.92 2.80
CA ALA A 61 4.30 14.14 1.61
C ALA A 61 5.51 13.22 1.86
N ALA A 62 6.55 13.74 2.52
CA ALA A 62 7.73 12.96 2.89
C ALA A 62 7.40 11.77 3.80
N HIS A 63 6.55 11.97 4.82
CA HIS A 63 6.12 10.88 5.70
C HIS A 63 5.24 9.84 4.99
N LEU A 64 4.38 10.27 4.06
CA LEU A 64 3.59 9.35 3.24
C LEU A 64 4.47 8.53 2.30
N HIS A 65 5.50 9.13 1.70
CA HIS A 65 6.49 8.38 0.95
C HIS A 65 7.25 7.37 1.81
N LEU A 66 7.63 7.73 3.04
CA LEU A 66 8.23 6.78 3.99
C LEU A 66 7.27 5.61 4.24
N ALA A 67 6.03 5.89 4.63
CA ALA A 67 5.00 4.88 4.87
C ALA A 67 4.80 3.98 3.64
N ARG A 68 4.79 4.55 2.42
CA ARG A 68 4.72 3.80 1.16
C ARG A 68 5.84 2.78 1.05
N THR A 69 7.08 3.17 1.34
CA THR A 69 8.21 2.21 1.28
C THR A 69 8.09 1.09 2.31
N VAL A 70 7.53 1.38 3.49
CA VAL A 70 7.25 0.38 4.53
C VAL A 70 6.14 -0.57 4.08
N ALA A 71 5.06 -0.06 3.48
CA ALA A 71 3.99 -0.89 2.90
C ALA A 71 4.53 -1.82 1.82
N ARG A 72 5.38 -1.33 0.89
CA ARG A 72 6.05 -2.18 -0.11
C ARG A 72 6.99 -3.21 0.50
N ARG A 73 7.61 -2.92 1.65
CA ARG A 73 8.42 -3.89 2.38
C ARG A 73 7.55 -5.00 2.96
N ALA A 74 6.44 -4.64 3.60
CA ALA A 74 5.47 -5.60 4.10
C ALA A 74 4.89 -6.46 2.96
N GLU A 75 4.52 -5.85 1.83
CA GLU A 75 4.05 -6.56 0.62
C GLU A 75 5.01 -7.67 0.22
N ARG A 76 6.32 -7.37 0.08
CA ARG A 76 7.32 -8.37 -0.30
C ARG A 76 7.42 -9.52 0.71
N MET A 77 7.36 -9.23 2.00
CA MET A 77 7.42 -10.27 3.05
C MET A 77 6.19 -11.19 2.99
N VAL A 78 5.00 -10.63 2.75
CA VAL A 78 3.77 -11.42 2.63
C VAL A 78 3.74 -12.21 1.32
N THR A 79 4.23 -11.63 0.22
CA THR A 79 4.40 -12.36 -1.06
C THR A 79 5.39 -13.51 -0.92
N GLU A 80 6.50 -13.30 -0.20
CA GLU A 80 7.46 -14.37 0.09
C GLU A 80 6.80 -15.48 0.92
N LEU A 81 6.05 -15.13 1.97
CA LEU A 81 5.29 -16.09 2.78
C LEU A 81 4.31 -16.90 1.92
N ALA A 82 3.58 -16.25 1.02
CA ALA A 82 2.62 -16.89 0.12
C ALA A 82 3.27 -17.86 -0.88
N GLY A 83 4.58 -17.75 -1.10
CA GLY A 83 5.36 -18.65 -1.96
C GLY A 83 6.00 -19.82 -1.22
N ARG A 84 5.83 -19.94 0.11
CA ARG A 84 6.40 -21.04 0.89
C ARG A 84 5.50 -22.27 0.85
N ASP A 85 6.10 -23.44 0.68
CA ASP A 85 5.38 -24.72 0.67
C ASP A 85 4.63 -24.93 1.99
N GLY A 86 3.33 -25.25 1.88
CA GLY A 86 2.47 -25.52 3.03
C GLY A 86 1.88 -24.29 3.72
N GLU A 87 2.26 -23.07 3.31
CA GLU A 87 1.65 -21.83 3.81
C GLU A 87 0.46 -21.44 2.93
N ILE A 88 -0.68 -21.15 3.55
CA ILE A 88 -1.88 -20.65 2.87
C ILE A 88 -2.09 -19.20 3.31
N VAL A 89 -1.82 -18.27 2.40
CA VAL A 89 -1.98 -16.83 2.63
C VAL A 89 -3.19 -16.32 1.88
N ASN A 90 -4.02 -15.52 2.55
CA ASN A 90 -5.15 -14.85 1.93
C ASN A 90 -4.67 -13.95 0.76
N PRO A 91 -5.14 -14.17 -0.48
CA PRO A 91 -4.73 -13.37 -1.63
C PRO A 91 -5.12 -11.89 -1.50
N ASP A 92 -6.20 -11.57 -0.78
CA ASP A 92 -6.63 -10.19 -0.56
C ASP A 92 -5.68 -9.43 0.37
N ALA A 93 -4.96 -10.11 1.27
CA ALA A 93 -3.91 -9.50 2.10
C ALA A 93 -2.76 -8.93 1.24
N VAL A 94 -2.32 -9.69 0.22
CA VAL A 94 -1.29 -9.24 -0.74
C VAL A 94 -1.82 -8.08 -1.58
N ARG A 95 -3.04 -8.20 -2.10
CA ARG A 95 -3.69 -7.14 -2.91
C ARG A 95 -3.87 -5.84 -2.12
N TYR A 96 -4.26 -5.94 -0.85
CA TYR A 96 -4.42 -4.80 0.03
C TYR A 96 -3.10 -4.04 0.22
N LEU A 97 -1.99 -4.74 0.52
CA LEU A 97 -0.68 -4.10 0.67
C LEU A 97 -0.18 -3.47 -0.64
N ASN A 98 -0.43 -4.12 -1.78
CA ASN A 98 -0.12 -3.58 -3.09
C ASN A 98 -0.85 -2.23 -3.32
N ARG A 99 -2.17 -2.22 -3.16
CA ARG A 99 -3.01 -1.02 -3.32
C ARG A 99 -2.77 0.05 -2.27
N LEU A 100 -2.44 -0.34 -1.04
CA LEU A 100 -2.06 0.60 0.01
C LEU A 100 -0.82 1.40 -0.41
N SER A 101 0.14 0.76 -1.07
CA SER A 101 1.33 1.46 -1.56
C SER A 101 1.01 2.46 -2.68
N ASP A 102 0.03 2.17 -3.53
CA ASP A 102 -0.47 3.09 -4.56
C ASP A 102 -1.21 4.27 -3.93
N TYR A 103 -2.10 3.98 -2.97
CA TYR A 103 -2.83 4.99 -2.20
C TYR A 103 -1.87 5.96 -1.51
N LEU A 104 -0.84 5.45 -0.82
CA LEU A 104 0.15 6.29 -0.14
C LEU A 104 0.97 7.14 -1.12
N PHE A 105 1.20 6.67 -2.36
CA PHE A 105 1.83 7.46 -3.41
C PHE A 105 0.92 8.60 -3.91
N VAL A 106 -0.35 8.30 -4.19
CA VAL A 106 -1.30 9.31 -4.67
C VAL A 106 -1.57 10.34 -3.56
N ALA A 107 -1.73 9.89 -2.32
CA ALA A 107 -1.89 10.75 -1.15
C ALA A 107 -0.66 11.65 -0.93
N SER A 108 0.57 11.15 -1.12
CA SER A 108 1.77 11.99 -0.98
C SER A 108 1.78 13.13 -1.98
N ARG A 109 1.30 12.90 -3.22
CA ARG A 109 1.16 13.95 -4.23
C ARG A 109 0.03 14.91 -3.89
N ALA A 110 -1.13 14.41 -3.45
CA ALA A 110 -2.28 15.23 -3.06
C ALA A 110 -1.91 16.27 -2.00
N VAL A 111 -1.21 15.86 -0.93
CA VAL A 111 -0.78 16.76 0.16
C VAL A 111 0.45 17.61 -0.20
N ASN A 112 0.98 17.47 -1.41
CA ASN A 112 2.11 18.23 -1.93
C ASN A 112 1.66 19.19 -3.04
N ASP A 113 0.56 19.92 -2.75
CA ASP A 113 -0.08 20.85 -3.68
C ASP A 113 -0.58 20.14 -4.96
N ASN A 114 -1.29 19.02 -4.78
CA ASN A 114 -1.76 18.16 -5.87
C ASN A 114 -0.66 17.81 -6.90
N GLY A 115 0.55 17.60 -6.40
CA GLY A 115 1.74 17.25 -7.16
C GLY A 115 2.47 18.42 -7.81
N ALA A 116 2.01 19.66 -7.66
CA ALA A 116 2.69 20.85 -8.22
C ALA A 116 4.06 21.10 -7.58
N ARG A 117 4.26 20.62 -6.34
CA ARG A 117 5.52 20.73 -5.60
C ARG A 117 6.31 19.42 -5.56
N ASP A 118 5.94 18.43 -6.39
CA ASP A 118 6.68 17.18 -6.49
C ASP A 118 8.09 17.44 -7.02
N VAL A 119 9.10 16.87 -6.34
CA VAL A 119 10.48 16.94 -6.81
C VAL A 119 10.65 15.87 -7.88
N LEU A 120 10.74 16.27 -9.14
CA LEU A 120 10.88 15.32 -10.25
C LEU A 120 12.32 14.87 -10.41
N TRP A 121 12.50 13.56 -10.62
CA TRP A 121 13.79 13.00 -10.97
C TRP A 121 14.21 13.49 -12.36
N VAL A 122 15.47 13.93 -12.45
CA VAL A 122 16.14 14.31 -13.71
C VAL A 122 17.14 13.22 -14.07
N PRO A 123 16.91 12.43 -15.15
CA PRO A 123 17.81 11.37 -15.56
C PRO A 123 19.24 11.89 -15.79
N GLY A 124 20.23 11.26 -15.15
CA GLY A 124 21.64 11.59 -15.36
C GLY A 124 22.14 12.89 -14.74
N ALA A 125 21.36 13.56 -13.88
CA ALA A 125 21.75 14.88 -13.32
C ALA A 125 23.09 14.90 -12.57
N ASN A 126 23.54 13.75 -12.03
CA ASN A 126 24.80 13.63 -11.30
C ASN A 126 25.89 12.87 -12.10
N ARG A 127 25.73 12.71 -13.42
CA ARG A 127 26.69 12.02 -14.29
C ARG A 127 27.43 13.00 -15.19
#